data_AF-A0AAU6ND40-F1
#
_entry.id   AF-A0AAU6ND40-F1
#
_cell.length_a   1.000
_cell.length_b   1.000
_cell.length_c   1.000
_cell.angle_alpha   90.00
_cell.angle_beta   90.00
_cell.angle_gamma   90.00
#
_symmetry.space_group_name_H-M   'P 1'
#
loop_
_entity.id
_entity.type
_entity.pdbx_description
1 polymer ?
#
loop_
_entity_poly.entity_id
_entity_poly.type
_entity_poly.pdbx_seq_one_letter_code
_entity_poly.pdbx_strand_id
1 'polypeptide(L)' 'MKADCLLLATLIVVVVADFYDSKYDSFDVQPLLENDRILLSYTKCFLDEGPCTPDAKDFKSKFHNIKFKFN' A
#
# COMPACT_ATOMS: atom_id res chain seq x y z
N MET A 1 13.20 -14.76 29.71
CA MET A 1 13.52 -15.62 28.53
C MET A 1 12.25 -16.07 27.80
N LYS A 2 11.55 -17.15 28.19
CA LYS A 2 10.31 -17.61 27.50
C LYS A 2 9.13 -16.63 27.57
N ALA A 3 8.96 -15.97 28.72
CA ALA A 3 7.92 -14.96 28.91
C ALA A 3 8.22 -13.65 28.14
N ASP A 4 9.49 -13.22 28.09
CA ASP A 4 9.91 -12.05 27.29
C ASP A 4 9.65 -12.25 25.79
N CYS A 5 10.03 -13.41 25.24
CA CYS A 5 9.79 -13.71 23.83
C CYS A 5 8.30 -13.74 23.50
N LEU A 6 7.47 -14.27 24.41
CA LEU A 6 6.02 -14.29 24.23
C LEU A 6 5.42 -12.88 24.27
N LEU A 7 5.89 -12.02 25.18
CA LEU A 7 5.45 -10.63 25.29
C LEU A 7 5.85 -9.80 24.06
N LEU A 8 7.08 -9.98 23.58
CA LEU A 8 7.58 -9.33 22.37
C LEU A 8 6.79 -9.77 21.13
N ALA A 9 6.54 -11.08 21.00
CA ALA A 9 5.78 -11.62 19.87
C ALA A 9 4.35 -11.05 19.83
N THR A 10 3.68 -10.95 20.98
CA THR A 10 2.34 -10.33 21.03
C THR A 10 2.35 -8.86 20.67
N LEU A 11 3.36 -8.11 21.10
CA LEU A 11 3.52 -6.69 20.76
C LEU A 11 3.72 -6.49 19.25
N ILE A 12 4.55 -7.32 18.63
CA ILE A 12 4.81 -7.26 17.18
C ILE A 12 3.52 -7.54 16.38
N VAL A 13 2.73 -8.55 16.77
CA VAL A 13 1.47 -8.88 16.07
C VAL A 13 0.47 -7.73 16.12
N VAL A 14 0.33 -7.08 17.28
CA VAL A 14 -0.58 -5.93 17.44
C VAL A 14 -0.15 -4.76 16.54
N VAL A 15 1.15 -4.47 16.47
CA VAL A 15 1.66 -3.38 15.62
C VAL A 15 1.43 -3.70 14.13
N VAL A 16 1.69 -4.92 13.68
CA VAL A 16 1.54 -5.30 12.26
C VAL A 16 0.09 -5.24 11.80
N ALA A 17 -0.87 -5.53 12.68
CA ALA A 17 -2.29 -5.49 12.35
C ALA A 17 -2.78 -4.11 11.89
N ASP A 18 -2.18 -3.02 12.37
CA ASP A 18 -2.52 -1.65 11.93
C ASP A 18 -1.98 -1.29 10.54
N PHE A 19 -0.96 -2.00 10.06
CA PHE A 19 -0.32 -1.75 8.75
C PHE A 19 -0.77 -2.71 7.65
N TYR A 20 -1.53 -3.74 8.01
CA TYR A 20 -2.03 -4.74 7.07
C TYR A 20 -3.50 -4.51 6.75
N ASP A 21 -3.83 -4.38 5.46
CA ASP A 21 -5.20 -4.19 4.99
C ASP A 21 -5.60 -5.36 4.09
N SER A 22 -6.42 -6.27 4.63
CA SER A 22 -6.87 -7.49 3.95
C SER A 22 -7.70 -7.22 2.69
N LYS A 23 -8.15 -5.98 2.47
CA LYS A 23 -8.82 -5.57 1.23
C LYS A 23 -7.94 -5.79 0.00
N TYR A 24 -6.62 -5.74 0.15
CA TYR A 24 -5.68 -5.85 -0.98
C TYR A 24 -5.09 -7.26 -1.18
N ASP A 25 -5.48 -8.26 -0.37
CA ASP A 25 -4.98 -9.64 -0.49
C ASP A 25 -5.36 -10.31 -1.82
N SER A 26 -6.52 -9.95 -2.35
CA SER A 26 -7.06 -10.45 -3.62
C SER A 26 -7.07 -9.41 -4.73
N PHE A 27 -6.34 -8.30 -4.54
CA PHE A 27 -6.25 -7.25 -5.55
C PHE A 27 -5.40 -7.72 -6.73
N ASP A 28 -6.03 -7.92 -7.88
CA ASP A 28 -5.35 -8.34 -9.09
C ASP A 28 -4.60 -7.15 -9.73
N VAL A 29 -3.27 -7.21 -9.64
CA VAL A 29 -2.38 -6.20 -10.23
C VAL A 29 -2.11 -6.43 -11.71
N GLN A 30 -2.40 -7.61 -12.26
CA GLN A 30 -2.12 -7.93 -13.66
C GLN A 30 -2.82 -6.98 -14.63
N PRO A 31 -4.14 -6.70 -14.52
CA PRO A 31 -4.83 -5.80 -15.44
C PRO A 31 -4.32 -4.34 -15.35
N LEU A 32 -3.73 -3.99 -14.20
CA LEU A 32 -3.18 -2.67 -13.92
C LEU A 32 -1.82 -2.49 -14.60
N LEU A 33 -0.99 -3.54 -14.61
CA LEU A 33 0.32 -3.56 -15.26
C LEU A 33 0.23 -3.77 -16.78
N GLU A 34 -0.76 -4.53 -17.26
CA GLU A 34 -0.99 -4.80 -18.69
C GLU A 34 -1.59 -3.60 -19.44
N ASN A 35 -2.13 -2.61 -18.72
CA ASN A 35 -2.74 -1.43 -19.31
C ASN A 35 -1.96 -0.16 -19.00
N ASP A 36 -1.10 0.23 -19.94
CA ASP A 36 -0.26 1.44 -19.84
C ASP A 36 -1.04 2.70 -19.49
N ARG A 37 -2.28 2.85 -19.98
CA ARG A 37 -3.09 4.04 -19.66
C ARG A 37 -3.49 4.06 -18.18
N ILE A 38 -3.91 2.91 -17.63
CA ILE A 38 -4.30 2.79 -16.22
C ILE A 38 -3.05 2.97 -15.35
N LEU A 39 -1.96 2.28 -15.69
CA LEU A 39 -0.69 2.39 -14.98
C LEU A 39 -0.20 3.84 -14.93
N LEU A 40 -0.18 4.54 -16.06
CA LEU A 40 0.23 5.93 -16.15
C LEU A 40 -0.67 6.86 -15.31
N SER A 41 -1.97 6.59 -15.27
CA SER A 41 -2.93 7.35 -14.45
C SER A 41 -2.62 7.18 -12.95
N TYR A 42 -2.37 5.94 -12.51
CA TYR A 42 -1.95 5.64 -11.14
C TYR A 42 -0.62 6.33 -10.83
N THR A 43 0.40 6.18 -11.68
CA THR A 43 1.71 6.81 -11.48
C THR A 43 1.61 8.33 -11.34
N LYS A 44 0.84 9.01 -12.20
CA LYS A 44 0.62 10.46 -12.09
C LYS A 44 -0.08 10.86 -10.78
N CYS A 45 -1.05 10.06 -10.33
CA CYS A 45 -1.68 10.25 -9.02
C CYS A 45 -0.65 10.12 -7.87
N PHE A 46 0.23 9.12 -7.93
CA PHE A 46 1.28 8.91 -6.92
C PHE A 46 2.32 10.03 -6.90
N LEU A 47 2.62 10.62 -8.06
CA LEU A 47 3.54 11.75 -8.23
C LEU A 47 2.90 13.13 -7.98
N ASP A 48 1.60 13.19 -7.67
CA ASP A 48 0.84 14.44 -7.58
C ASP A 48 0.87 15.28 -8.88
N GLU A 49 1.04 14.61 -10.03
CA GLU A 49 1.10 15.20 -11.36
C GLU A 49 -0.23 15.09 -12.14
N GLY A 50 -1.26 14.52 -11.52
CA GLY A 50 -2.55 14.30 -12.17
C GLY A 50 -3.65 13.85 -11.21
N PRO A 51 -4.89 13.73 -11.73
CA PRO A 51 -6.04 13.30 -10.93
C PRO A 51 -5.90 11.84 -10.51
N CYS A 52 -6.32 11.54 -9.27
CA CYS A 52 -6.43 10.18 -8.76
C CYS A 52 -7.81 9.58 -9.04
N THR A 53 -7.86 8.33 -9.49
CA THR A 53 -9.10 7.53 -9.41
C THR A 53 -9.44 7.27 -7.94
N PRO A 54 -10.71 6.96 -7.59
CA PRO A 54 -11.09 6.61 -6.22
C PRO A 54 -10.21 5.49 -5.64
N ASP A 55 -9.94 4.45 -6.46
CA ASP A 55 -9.08 3.32 -6.08
C ASP A 55 -7.62 3.73 -5.87
N ALA A 56 -7.04 4.53 -6.78
CA ALA A 56 -5.67 5.02 -6.64
C ALA A 56 -5.52 5.94 -5.42
N LYS A 57 -6.54 6.73 -5.09
CA LYS A 57 -6.56 7.61 -3.92
C LYS A 57 -6.62 6.81 -2.61
N ASP A 58 -7.47 5.79 -2.56
CA ASP A 58 -7.55 4.87 -1.42
C ASP A 58 -6.21 4.16 -1.21
N PHE A 59 -5.63 3.61 -2.29
CA PHE A 59 -4.31 2.97 -2.26
C PHE A 59 -3.22 3.96 -1.81
N LYS A 60 -3.14 5.15 -2.41
CA LYS A 60 -2.18 6.20 -2.01
C LYS A 60 -2.29 6.58 -0.53
N SER A 61 -3.50 6.61 0.03
CA SER A 61 -3.73 6.96 1.44
C SER A 61 -3.16 5.92 2.42
N LYS A 62 -3.15 4.64 2.05
CA LYS A 62 -2.59 3.54 2.83
C LYS A 62 -1.06 3.54 2.78
N PHE A 63 -0.49 3.99 1.65
CA PHE A 63 0.95 4.06 1.41
C PHE A 63 1.53 5.48 1.56
N HIS A 64 1.03 6.28 2.51
CA HIS A 64 1.40 7.70 2.70
C HIS A 64 2.92 7.94 2.85
N ASN A 65 3.71 6.94 3.25
CA ASN A 65 5.17 7.06 3.34
C ASN A 65 5.93 6.83 2.03
N ILE A 66 5.27 6.39 0.96
CA ILE A 66 5.94 6.20 -0.32
C ILE A 66 5.80 7.48 -1.14
N LYS A 67 6.72 8.42 -0.91
CA LYS A 67 7.01 9.45 -1.92
C LYS A 67 7.81 8.79 -3.04
N PHE A 68 7.12 8.31 -4.07
CA PHE A 68 7.76 7.97 -5.32
C PHE A 68 8.39 9.26 -5.87
N LYS A 69 9.71 9.31 -5.89
CA LYS A 69 10.45 10.32 -6.64
C LYS A 69 11.20 9.56 -7.70
N PHE A 70 10.61 9.47 -8.89
CA PHE A 70 11.36 9.05 -10.07
C PHE A 70 12.32 10.19 -10.40
N ASN A 71 13.61 9.92 -10.27
CA ASN A 71 14.69 10.78 -10.72
C ASN A 71 14.98 10.49 -12.19
#